data_AF-A0A4R8BJF3-F1
#
_entry.id   AF-A0A4R8BJF3-F1
#
_cell.length_a   1.000
_cell.length_b   1.000
_cell.length_c   1.000
_cell.angle_alpha   90.00
_cell.angle_beta   90.00
_cell.angle_gamma   90.00
#
_symmetry.space_group_name_H-M   'P 1'
#
loop_
_entity.id
_entity.type
_entity.pdbx_description
1 polymer ?
#
loop_
_entity_poly.entity_id
_entity_poly.type
_entity_poly.pdbx_seq_one_letter_code
_entity_poly.pdbx_strand_id
1 'polypeptide(L)'
;MTVSYFVRNCYGPGVEKSAGSSQGRRRLTRERVLTAAVGVADAGGIGALTIRSLAQELGAKPMSVYYHVANKDAILDGIVDVVFSEIELPSPGGDWRSELRRRAASARQVLRRHRWAIGLMESRTTPGPATLRHHDAVIATLRAAGFSLEMTAHAYALIDSYTYGFALQEAGLPFEGPDTVAPVADSIMEQFAAGDYPHLVEMATGYYFKTSYDFADEFDFGLNLILNGLSNSLHPGNDS
;
A
#
# COMPACT_ATOMS: atom_id res chain seq x y z
N MET A 1 63.37 38.89 -36.86
CA MET A 1 64.13 37.99 -35.95
C MET A 1 63.11 37.47 -34.95
N THR A 2 62.67 36.21 -34.93
CA THR A 2 63.28 34.98 -35.42
C THR A 2 62.18 34.04 -35.93
N VAL A 3 62.47 33.49 -37.10
CA VAL A 3 61.76 32.48 -37.89
C VAL A 3 61.81 31.12 -37.16
N SER A 4 60.71 30.35 -37.16
CA SER A 4 60.82 28.91 -37.41
C SER A 4 59.52 28.31 -37.98
N TYR A 5 59.73 27.38 -38.91
CA TYR A 5 58.83 26.90 -39.96
C TYR A 5 57.96 25.69 -39.55
N PHE A 6 56.79 25.56 -40.21
CA PHE A 6 56.14 24.37 -40.82
C PHE A 6 56.29 22.99 -40.13
N VAL A 7 55.23 22.18 -39.95
CA VAL A 7 54.60 21.37 -41.01
C VAL A 7 53.15 21.01 -40.67
N ARG A 8 52.30 21.11 -41.69
CA ARG A 8 50.92 20.60 -41.83
C ARG A 8 50.86 19.06 -41.69
N ASN A 9 49.85 18.51 -41.02
CA ASN A 9 49.28 17.23 -41.45
C ASN A 9 47.76 17.19 -41.25
N CYS A 10 47.08 16.75 -42.30
CA CYS A 10 45.64 16.64 -42.43
C CYS A 10 45.20 15.22 -42.03
N TYR A 11 44.23 15.07 -41.13
CA TYR A 11 43.37 13.88 -41.05
C TYR A 11 41.99 14.30 -40.56
N GLY A 12 40.95 13.82 -41.25
CA GLY A 12 39.57 14.30 -41.18
C GLY A 12 38.80 13.93 -39.90
N PRO A 13 37.50 14.35 -39.83
CA PRO A 13 36.69 14.27 -38.63
C PRO A 13 36.36 12.81 -38.28
N GLY A 14 36.86 12.36 -37.13
CA GLY A 14 36.41 11.13 -36.50
C GLY A 14 34.96 11.30 -36.04
N VAL A 15 34.09 10.45 -36.55
CA VAL A 15 32.72 10.28 -36.06
C VAL A 15 32.80 9.90 -34.58
N GLU A 16 32.53 10.86 -33.70
CA GLU A 16 32.21 10.57 -32.30
C GLU A 16 30.94 9.72 -32.29
N LYS A 17 31.13 8.41 -32.16
CA LYS A 17 30.07 7.51 -31.73
C LYS A 17 29.61 8.01 -30.37
N SER A 18 28.46 8.67 -30.35
CA SER A 18 27.70 8.94 -29.15
C SER A 18 27.66 7.65 -28.33
N ALA A 19 28.34 7.66 -27.18
CA ALA A 19 28.26 6.62 -26.19
C ALA A 19 26.79 6.57 -25.75
N GLY A 20 26.02 5.69 -26.39
CA GLY A 20 24.69 5.34 -25.93
C GLY A 20 24.85 4.92 -24.48
N SER A 21 24.18 5.65 -23.59
CA SER A 21 24.13 5.34 -22.17
C SER A 21 23.55 3.94 -22.02
N SER A 22 24.42 2.93 -21.94
CA SER A 22 24.09 1.62 -21.46
C SER A 22 23.84 1.76 -19.95
N GLN A 23 22.66 2.27 -19.61
CA GLN A 23 21.96 1.88 -18.38
C GLN A 23 21.92 0.36 -18.44
N GLY A 24 22.92 -0.25 -17.79
CA GLY A 24 23.29 -1.65 -18.00
C GLY A 24 22.08 -2.53 -17.86
N ARG A 25 21.97 -3.54 -18.73
CA ARG A 25 21.02 -4.64 -18.63
C ARG A 25 21.25 -5.34 -17.29
N ARG A 26 20.70 -4.77 -16.19
CA ARG A 26 20.78 -5.32 -14.85
C ARG A 26 20.27 -6.74 -14.94
N ARG A 27 20.95 -7.66 -14.26
CA ARG A 27 20.53 -9.06 -14.24
C ARG A 27 19.09 -9.13 -13.73
N LEU A 28 18.29 -9.97 -14.38
CA LEU A 28 16.93 -10.22 -13.95
C LEU A 28 16.97 -11.15 -12.73
N THR A 29 16.22 -10.80 -11.68
CA THR A 29 16.06 -11.59 -10.46
C THR A 29 14.58 -11.65 -10.11
N ARG A 30 14.17 -12.60 -9.27
CA ARG A 30 12.76 -12.73 -8.85
C ARG A 30 12.28 -11.46 -8.15
N GLU A 31 13.10 -10.91 -7.26
CA GLU A 31 12.81 -9.68 -6.51
C GLU A 31 12.55 -8.53 -7.47
N ARG A 32 13.43 -8.33 -8.46
CA ARG A 32 13.26 -7.27 -9.46
C ARG A 32 12.01 -7.47 -10.33
N VAL A 33 11.67 -8.71 -10.66
CA VAL A 33 10.41 -9.02 -11.38
C VAL A 33 9.20 -8.62 -10.54
N LEU A 34 9.19 -8.95 -9.24
CA LEU A 34 8.07 -8.61 -8.35
C LEU A 34 7.97 -7.10 -8.08
N THR A 35 9.09 -6.42 -7.83
CA THR A 35 9.09 -4.95 -7.67
C THR A 35 8.59 -4.23 -8.92
N ALA A 36 9.00 -4.68 -10.11
CA ALA A 36 8.48 -4.11 -11.36
C ALA A 36 6.98 -4.41 -11.55
N ALA A 37 6.52 -5.59 -11.14
CA ALA A 37 5.10 -5.94 -11.19
C ALA A 37 4.25 -5.06 -10.27
N VAL A 38 4.74 -4.74 -9.07
CA VAL A 38 4.12 -3.74 -8.16
C VAL A 38 4.01 -2.40 -8.87
N GLY A 39 5.10 -1.89 -9.47
CA GLY A 39 5.07 -0.60 -10.19
C GLY A 39 4.07 -0.56 -11.36
N VAL A 40 3.94 -1.65 -12.13
CA VAL A 40 2.93 -1.75 -13.19
C VAL A 40 1.51 -1.72 -12.61
N ALA A 41 1.28 -2.42 -11.50
CA ALA A 41 -0.02 -2.46 -10.84
C ALA A 41 -0.38 -1.13 -10.16
N ASP A 42 0.59 -0.40 -9.61
CA ASP A 42 0.39 0.93 -9.01
C ASP A 42 0.00 1.95 -10.08
N ALA A 43 0.63 1.90 -11.25
CA ALA A 43 0.39 2.87 -12.32
C ALA A 43 -0.92 2.64 -13.09
N GLY A 44 -1.35 1.39 -13.25
CA GLY A 44 -2.48 1.04 -14.13
C GLY A 44 -3.54 0.14 -13.49
N GLY A 45 -3.44 -0.12 -12.19
CA GLY A 45 -4.25 -1.12 -11.49
C GLY A 45 -3.86 -2.56 -11.85
N ILE A 46 -4.45 -3.52 -11.15
CA ILE A 46 -4.10 -4.95 -11.33
C ILE A 46 -4.40 -5.49 -12.73
N GLY A 47 -5.39 -4.91 -13.42
CA GLY A 47 -5.74 -5.27 -14.79
C GLY A 47 -4.63 -4.96 -15.80
N ALA A 48 -3.83 -3.91 -15.55
CA ALA A 48 -2.69 -3.56 -16.40
C ALA A 48 -1.51 -4.53 -16.25
N LEU A 49 -1.47 -5.32 -15.17
CA LEU A 49 -0.43 -6.31 -14.94
C LEU A 49 -0.64 -7.55 -15.83
N THR A 50 0.10 -7.55 -16.94
CA THR A 50 0.23 -8.67 -17.86
C THR A 50 1.70 -9.04 -18.00
N ILE A 51 1.99 -10.26 -18.46
CA ILE A 51 3.38 -10.67 -18.72
C ILE A 51 4.04 -9.77 -19.77
N ARG A 52 3.27 -9.26 -20.73
CA ARG A 52 3.79 -8.35 -21.76
C ARG A 52 4.15 -6.98 -21.18
N SER A 53 3.25 -6.36 -20.42
CA SER A 53 3.52 -5.05 -19.78
C SER A 53 4.68 -5.17 -18.78
N LEU A 54 4.75 -6.25 -18.02
CA LEU A 54 5.87 -6.52 -17.11
C LEU A 54 7.20 -6.72 -17.85
N ALA A 55 7.21 -7.49 -18.95
CA ALA A 55 8.41 -7.68 -19.75
C ALA A 55 8.91 -6.37 -20.38
N GLN A 56 7.98 -5.52 -20.83
CA GLN A 56 8.28 -4.19 -21.35
C GLN A 56 8.90 -3.30 -20.27
N GLU A 57 8.30 -3.23 -19.08
CA GLU A 57 8.82 -2.50 -17.92
C GLU A 57 10.24 -2.94 -17.56
N LEU A 58 10.52 -4.25 -17.65
CA LEU A 58 11.82 -4.82 -17.33
C LEU A 58 12.87 -4.70 -18.44
N GLY A 59 12.49 -4.22 -19.63
CA GLY A 59 13.36 -4.25 -20.83
C GLY A 59 13.75 -5.68 -21.23
N ALA A 60 12.87 -6.65 -21.01
CA ALA A 60 13.11 -8.08 -21.18
C ALA A 60 12.12 -8.73 -22.15
N LYS A 61 12.40 -9.97 -22.54
CA LYS A 61 11.44 -10.80 -23.29
C LYS A 61 10.51 -11.50 -22.29
N PRO A 62 9.23 -11.76 -22.62
CA PRO A 62 8.29 -12.52 -21.78
C PRO A 62 8.86 -13.84 -21.24
N MET A 63 9.59 -14.58 -22.07
CA MET A 63 10.21 -15.84 -21.67
C MET A 63 11.24 -15.68 -20.55
N SER A 64 11.94 -14.54 -20.50
CA SER A 64 12.88 -14.23 -19.41
C SER A 64 12.15 -14.01 -18.09
N VAL A 65 10.92 -13.48 -18.10
CA VAL A 65 10.11 -13.31 -16.88
C VAL A 65 9.71 -14.68 -16.33
N TYR A 66 9.18 -15.57 -17.17
CA TYR A 66 8.76 -16.93 -16.75
C TYR A 66 9.89 -17.80 -16.18
N TYR A 67 11.15 -17.49 -16.51
CA TYR A 67 12.29 -18.17 -15.87
C TYR A 67 12.37 -17.89 -14.35
N HIS A 68 11.88 -16.73 -13.90
CA HIS A 68 11.93 -16.33 -12.50
C HIS A 68 10.62 -16.52 -11.73
N VAL A 69 9.50 -16.69 -12.44
CA VAL A 69 8.16 -16.87 -11.87
C VAL A 69 7.39 -17.91 -12.66
N ALA A 70 6.79 -18.88 -11.97
CA ALA A 70 6.19 -20.05 -12.62
C ALA A 70 4.98 -19.69 -13.49
N ASN A 71 4.14 -18.77 -13.04
CA ASN A 71 2.90 -18.37 -13.71
C ASN A 71 2.43 -16.98 -13.20
N LYS A 72 1.29 -16.50 -13.70
CA LYS A 72 0.71 -15.22 -13.27
C LYS A 72 0.33 -15.24 -11.79
N ASP A 73 -0.23 -16.34 -11.28
CA ASP A 73 -0.62 -16.44 -9.87
C ASP A 73 0.57 -16.32 -8.92
N ALA A 74 1.72 -16.92 -9.25
CA ALA A 74 2.96 -16.78 -8.50
C ALA A 74 3.50 -15.33 -8.50
N ILE A 75 3.19 -14.53 -9.52
CA ILE A 75 3.46 -13.08 -9.51
C ILE A 75 2.49 -12.40 -8.55
N LEU A 76 1.19 -12.70 -8.61
CA LEU A 76 0.17 -12.12 -7.73
C LEU A 76 0.45 -12.41 -6.25
N ASP A 77 0.80 -13.65 -5.91
CA ASP A 77 1.23 -14.03 -4.56
C ASP A 77 2.49 -13.26 -4.15
N GLY A 78 3.45 -13.16 -5.08
CA GLY A 78 4.72 -12.48 -4.83
C GLY A 78 4.57 -10.97 -4.61
N ILE A 79 3.72 -10.28 -5.36
CA ILE A 79 3.50 -8.83 -5.18
C ILE A 79 2.71 -8.55 -3.90
N VAL A 80 1.81 -9.43 -3.47
CA VAL A 80 1.17 -9.32 -2.15
C VAL A 80 2.21 -9.46 -1.05
N ASP A 81 3.15 -10.41 -1.15
CA ASP A 81 4.25 -10.54 -0.19
C ASP A 81 5.15 -9.30 -0.16
N VAL A 82 5.39 -8.66 -1.31
CA VAL A 82 6.10 -7.36 -1.37
C VAL A 82 5.32 -6.28 -0.62
N VAL A 83 4.01 -6.16 -0.84
CA VAL A 83 3.16 -5.21 -0.11
C VAL A 83 3.24 -5.42 1.40
N PHE A 84 3.14 -6.67 1.88
CA PHE A 84 3.32 -6.96 3.31
C PHE A 84 4.72 -6.64 3.83
N SER A 85 5.76 -6.74 3.00
CA SER A 85 7.12 -6.40 3.40
C SER A 85 7.35 -4.91 3.64
N GLU A 86 6.46 -4.05 3.13
CA GLU A 86 6.48 -2.60 3.35
C GLU A 86 5.72 -2.18 4.62
N ILE A 87 4.94 -3.09 5.21
CA ILE A 87 4.20 -2.82 6.44
C ILE A 87 5.14 -2.97 7.63
N GLU A 88 5.16 -1.97 8.50
CA GLU A 88 5.94 -2.01 9.74
C GLU A 88 5.42 -3.13 10.66
N LEU A 89 6.35 -3.96 11.12
CA LEU A 89 6.06 -5.05 12.05
C LEU A 89 5.97 -4.51 13.48
N PRO A 90 4.93 -4.91 14.25
CA PRO A 90 4.87 -4.59 15.67
C PRO A 90 5.95 -5.36 16.43
N SER A 91 6.49 -4.75 17.49
CA SER A 91 7.52 -5.37 18.32
C SER A 91 6.91 -6.08 19.53
N PRO A 92 7.10 -7.41 19.66
CA PRO A 92 6.69 -8.12 20.87
C PRO A 92 7.44 -7.58 22.10
N GLY A 93 6.72 -7.33 23.19
CA GLY A 93 7.28 -6.80 24.45
C GLY A 93 7.25 -5.27 24.58
N GLY A 94 6.85 -4.54 23.54
CA GLY A 94 6.47 -3.13 23.63
C GLY A 94 5.06 -2.92 24.22
N ASP A 95 4.63 -1.67 24.32
CA ASP A 95 3.22 -1.36 24.61
C ASP A 95 2.36 -1.77 23.41
N TRP A 96 1.67 -2.89 23.55
CA TRP A 96 0.93 -3.53 22.46
C TRP A 96 -0.06 -2.59 21.75
N ARG A 97 -0.68 -1.64 22.47
CA ARG A 97 -1.59 -0.66 21.84
C ARG A 97 -0.84 0.24 20.88
N SER A 98 0.29 0.78 21.33
CA SER A 98 1.14 1.63 20.51
C SER A 98 1.74 0.87 19.34
N GLU A 99 2.18 -0.38 19.53
CA GLU A 99 2.69 -1.25 18.46
C GLU A 99 1.63 -1.51 17.39
N LEU A 100 0.42 -1.94 17.78
CA LEU A 100 -0.66 -2.25 16.83
C LEU A 100 -1.19 -0.99 16.15
N ARG A 101 -1.21 0.16 16.85
CA ARG A 101 -1.54 1.45 16.24
C ARG A 101 -0.55 1.81 15.13
N ARG A 102 0.76 1.71 15.39
CA ARG A 102 1.80 1.99 14.38
C ARG A 102 1.71 1.03 13.20
N ARG A 103 1.58 -0.27 13.44
CA ARG A 103 1.39 -1.27 12.37
C ARG A 103 0.14 -0.98 11.54
N ALA A 104 -0.98 -0.62 12.16
CA ALA A 104 -2.23 -0.34 11.46
C ALA A 104 -2.12 0.93 10.58
N ALA A 105 -1.51 1.99 11.11
CA ALA A 105 -1.23 3.21 10.36
C ALA A 105 -0.27 2.95 9.17
N SER A 106 0.79 2.17 9.39
CA SER A 106 1.71 1.75 8.33
C SER A 106 0.99 0.95 7.24
N ALA A 107 0.16 -0.03 7.63
CA ALA A 107 -0.62 -0.82 6.69
C ALA A 107 -1.58 0.05 5.87
N ARG A 108 -2.30 0.99 6.51
CA ARG A 108 -3.15 1.93 5.80
C ARG A 108 -2.35 2.75 4.78
N GLN A 109 -1.19 3.29 5.15
CA GLN A 109 -0.34 4.05 4.25
C GLN A 109 0.11 3.22 3.04
N VAL A 110 0.56 1.99 3.28
CA VAL A 110 0.97 1.04 2.23
C VAL A 110 -0.21 0.73 1.29
N LEU A 111 -1.39 0.42 1.83
CA LEU A 111 -2.58 0.12 1.03
C LEU A 111 -3.11 1.33 0.25
N ARG A 112 -2.88 2.54 0.74
CA ARG A 112 -3.19 3.77 0.00
C ARG A 112 -2.29 3.95 -1.22
N ARG A 113 -1.04 3.48 -1.16
CA ARG A 113 -0.12 3.42 -2.32
C ARG A 113 -0.50 2.29 -3.27
N HIS A 114 -0.83 1.12 -2.74
CA HIS A 114 -1.13 -0.09 -3.51
C HIS A 114 -2.61 -0.44 -3.46
N ARG A 115 -3.49 0.46 -3.96
CA ARG A 115 -4.96 0.31 -3.86
C ARG A 115 -5.49 -1.02 -4.41
N TRP A 116 -4.77 -1.60 -5.38
CA TRP A 116 -5.10 -2.90 -5.97
C TRP A 116 -4.90 -4.10 -5.04
N ALA A 117 -4.12 -3.95 -3.96
CA ALA A 117 -3.69 -5.06 -3.12
C ALA A 117 -4.80 -5.65 -2.26
N ILE A 118 -5.74 -4.82 -1.78
CA ILE A 118 -6.78 -5.23 -0.81
C ILE A 118 -7.57 -6.44 -1.31
N GLY A 119 -8.07 -6.40 -2.54
CA GLY A 119 -8.82 -7.52 -3.12
C GLY A 119 -7.99 -8.78 -3.37
N LEU A 120 -6.67 -8.65 -3.56
CA LEU A 120 -5.78 -9.80 -3.69
C LEU A 120 -5.47 -10.43 -2.34
N MET A 121 -5.21 -9.63 -1.30
CA MET A 121 -4.89 -10.14 0.04
C MET A 121 -5.93 -11.14 0.55
N GLU A 122 -7.22 -10.89 0.31
CA GLU A 122 -8.32 -11.78 0.71
C GLU A 122 -8.46 -13.05 -0.16
N SER A 123 -7.98 -13.03 -1.40
CA SER A 123 -8.23 -14.10 -2.38
C SER A 123 -7.03 -15.01 -2.64
N ARG A 124 -5.85 -14.72 -2.07
CA ARG A 124 -4.63 -15.54 -2.23
C ARG A 124 -4.56 -16.61 -1.15
N THR A 125 -4.05 -17.79 -1.52
CA THR A 125 -3.97 -18.97 -0.64
C THR A 125 -2.54 -19.42 -0.35
N THR A 126 -1.54 -18.80 -0.98
CA THR A 126 -0.12 -19.15 -0.83
C THR A 126 0.66 -17.96 -0.27
N PRO A 127 0.62 -17.73 1.06
CA PRO A 127 1.29 -16.58 1.66
C PRO A 127 2.82 -16.71 1.55
N GLY A 128 3.48 -15.60 1.22
CA GLY A 128 4.94 -15.54 1.21
C GLY A 128 5.54 -15.30 2.61
N PRO A 129 6.88 -15.30 2.72
CA PRO A 129 7.56 -15.14 4.00
C PRO A 129 7.28 -13.82 4.72
N ALA A 130 7.07 -12.70 4.01
CA ALA A 130 6.75 -11.43 4.64
C ALA A 130 5.32 -11.42 5.19
N THR A 131 4.35 -11.96 4.44
CA THR A 131 2.98 -12.17 4.94
C THR A 131 2.96 -13.01 6.22
N LEU A 132 3.69 -14.13 6.23
CA LEU A 132 3.77 -15.00 7.41
C LEU A 132 4.40 -14.29 8.61
N ARG A 133 5.52 -13.58 8.41
CA ARG A 133 6.18 -12.80 9.47
C ARG A 133 5.28 -11.70 10.03
N HIS A 134 4.51 -11.06 9.16
CA HIS A 134 3.57 -10.02 9.55
C HIS A 134 2.49 -10.53 10.49
N HIS A 135 1.81 -11.62 10.13
CA HIS A 135 0.79 -12.22 10.99
C HIS A 135 1.38 -12.76 12.29
N ASP A 136 2.53 -13.44 12.23
CA ASP A 136 3.22 -13.96 13.41
C ASP A 136 3.60 -12.84 14.39
N ALA A 137 4.12 -11.70 13.91
CA ALA A 137 4.48 -10.56 14.75
C ALA A 137 3.26 -9.93 15.46
N VAL A 138 2.12 -9.80 14.77
CA VAL A 138 0.86 -9.29 15.37
C VAL A 138 0.38 -10.24 16.45
N ILE A 139 0.33 -11.54 16.16
CA ILE A 139 -0.06 -12.57 17.11
C ILE A 139 0.88 -12.58 18.32
N ALA A 140 2.20 -12.55 18.10
CA ALA A 140 3.20 -12.52 19.16
C ALA A 140 3.06 -11.29 20.05
N THR A 141 2.77 -10.12 19.48
CA THR A 141 2.54 -8.87 20.23
C THR A 141 1.32 -8.98 21.14
N LEU A 142 0.20 -9.50 20.63
CA LEU A 142 -1.01 -9.74 21.43
C LEU A 142 -0.76 -10.79 22.52
N ARG A 143 -0.09 -11.89 22.21
CA ARG A 143 0.23 -12.94 23.19
C ARG A 143 1.16 -12.44 24.29
N ALA A 144 2.15 -11.63 23.95
CA ALA A 144 3.06 -11.00 24.91
C ALA A 144 2.33 -10.01 25.84
N ALA A 145 1.24 -9.39 25.37
CA ALA A 145 0.41 -8.50 26.18
C ALA A 145 -0.51 -9.23 27.17
N GLY A 146 -0.59 -10.57 27.11
CA GLY A 146 -1.38 -11.38 28.04
C GLY A 146 -2.75 -11.81 27.51
N PHE A 147 -3.10 -11.50 26.26
CA PHE A 147 -4.33 -12.01 25.66
C PHE A 147 -4.32 -13.54 25.61
N SER A 148 -5.44 -14.20 25.89
CA SER A 148 -5.61 -15.64 25.66
C SER A 148 -5.48 -15.98 24.17
N LEU A 149 -5.32 -17.26 23.82
CA LEU A 149 -5.20 -17.66 22.41
C LEU A 149 -6.48 -17.32 21.63
N GLU A 150 -7.65 -17.62 22.22
CA GLU A 150 -8.96 -17.30 21.67
C GLU A 150 -9.12 -15.79 21.48
N MET A 151 -8.81 -14.99 22.51
CA MET A 151 -8.93 -13.54 22.41
C MET A 151 -7.91 -12.93 21.44
N THR A 152 -6.73 -13.55 21.29
CA THR A 152 -5.75 -13.16 20.26
C THR A 152 -6.33 -13.33 18.86
N ALA A 153 -7.02 -14.44 18.59
CA ALA A 153 -7.65 -14.68 17.30
C ALA A 153 -8.76 -13.64 17.01
N HIS A 154 -9.60 -13.34 18.01
CA HIS A 154 -10.63 -12.29 17.87
C HIS A 154 -10.03 -10.90 17.65
N ALA A 155 -9.03 -10.51 18.45
CA ALA A 155 -8.36 -9.23 18.34
C ALA A 155 -7.67 -9.06 16.98
N TYR A 156 -6.93 -10.08 16.55
CA TYR A 156 -6.27 -10.12 15.25
C TYR A 156 -7.26 -9.93 14.10
N ALA A 157 -8.33 -10.73 14.06
CA ALA A 157 -9.35 -10.64 13.02
C ALA A 157 -10.04 -9.27 13.00
N LEU A 158 -10.36 -8.70 14.17
CA LEU A 158 -11.02 -7.41 14.31
C LEU A 158 -10.15 -6.26 13.80
N ILE A 159 -8.87 -6.22 14.21
CA ILE A 159 -7.95 -5.15 13.83
C ILE A 159 -7.68 -5.19 12.32
N ASP A 160 -7.45 -6.37 11.75
CA ASP A 160 -7.19 -6.51 10.31
C ASP A 160 -8.45 -6.17 9.49
N SER A 161 -9.63 -6.64 9.90
CA SER A 161 -10.90 -6.32 9.22
C SER A 161 -11.18 -4.81 9.23
N TYR A 162 -10.97 -4.15 10.37
CA TYR A 162 -11.09 -2.70 10.45
C TYR A 162 -10.07 -1.99 9.56
N THR A 163 -8.80 -2.40 9.62
CA THR A 163 -7.72 -1.75 8.87
C THR A 163 -7.93 -1.87 7.35
N TYR A 164 -8.21 -3.07 6.86
CA TYR A 164 -8.39 -3.32 5.42
C TYR A 164 -9.72 -2.77 4.92
N GLY A 165 -10.80 -2.90 5.71
CA GLY A 165 -12.11 -2.35 5.37
C GLY A 165 -12.11 -0.81 5.31
N PHE A 166 -11.37 -0.17 6.21
CA PHE A 166 -11.19 1.28 6.18
C PHE A 166 -10.36 1.71 4.95
N ALA A 167 -9.22 1.06 4.72
CA ALA A 167 -8.38 1.36 3.56
C ALA A 167 -9.13 1.15 2.23
N LEU A 168 -10.04 0.16 2.17
CA LEU A 168 -10.87 -0.10 1.00
C LEU A 168 -11.88 1.04 0.76
N GLN A 169 -12.55 1.50 1.81
CA GLN A 169 -13.47 2.63 1.72
C GLN A 169 -12.72 3.90 1.31
N GLU A 170 -11.60 4.19 1.96
CA GLU A 170 -10.73 5.33 1.64
C GLU A 170 -10.28 5.31 0.17
N ALA A 171 -9.85 4.15 -0.33
CA ALA A 171 -9.41 4.00 -1.72
C ALA A 171 -10.53 4.22 -2.75
N GLY A 172 -11.79 4.02 -2.34
CA GLY A 172 -12.99 4.20 -3.17
C GLY A 172 -13.63 5.58 -3.09
N LEU A 173 -13.12 6.49 -2.24
CA LEU A 173 -13.65 7.85 -2.15
C LEU A 173 -13.44 8.60 -3.48
N PRO A 174 -14.44 9.36 -3.95
CA PRO A 174 -14.33 10.14 -5.19
C PRO A 174 -13.50 11.43 -5.03
N PHE A 175 -12.85 11.62 -3.88
CA PHE A 175 -12.08 12.80 -3.52
C PHE A 175 -10.81 12.39 -2.76
N GLU A 176 -9.75 13.17 -2.92
CA GLU A 176 -8.43 12.93 -2.29
C GLU A 176 -8.03 14.05 -1.32
N GLY A 177 -8.93 15.02 -1.10
CA GLY A 177 -8.72 16.15 -0.21
C GLY A 177 -9.80 17.23 -0.35
N PRO A 178 -9.71 18.32 0.44
CA PRO A 178 -10.77 19.34 0.57
C PRO A 178 -11.23 19.94 -0.77
N ASP A 179 -10.30 20.13 -1.71
CA ASP A 179 -10.57 20.76 -3.02
C ASP A 179 -11.46 19.90 -3.92
N THR A 180 -11.44 18.58 -3.73
CA THR A 180 -12.26 17.62 -4.49
C THR A 180 -13.60 17.30 -3.79
N VAL A 181 -13.76 17.72 -2.54
CA VAL A 181 -15.00 17.51 -1.76
C VAL A 181 -16.11 18.46 -2.19
N ALA A 182 -15.79 19.73 -2.47
CA ALA A 182 -16.81 20.76 -2.73
C ALA A 182 -17.76 20.46 -3.91
N PRO A 183 -17.30 20.02 -5.11
CA PRO A 183 -18.21 19.72 -6.21
C PRO A 183 -19.10 18.49 -5.96
N VAL A 184 -18.60 17.50 -5.20
CA VAL A 184 -19.36 16.32 -4.80
C VAL A 184 -20.40 16.71 -3.74
N ALA A 185 -20.02 17.58 -2.81
CA ALA A 185 -20.92 18.11 -1.78
C ALA A 185 -22.11 18.86 -2.39
N ASP A 186 -21.87 19.71 -3.39
CA ASP A 186 -22.93 20.47 -4.06
C ASP A 186 -23.95 19.56 -4.75
N SER A 187 -23.47 18.57 -5.51
CA SER A 187 -24.35 17.59 -6.18
C SER A 187 -25.16 16.74 -5.20
N ILE A 188 -24.56 16.35 -4.07
CA ILE A 188 -25.23 15.60 -3.01
C ILE A 188 -26.29 16.47 -2.31
N MET A 189 -25.98 17.75 -2.04
CA MET A 189 -26.91 18.69 -1.43
C MET A 189 -28.11 19.00 -2.31
N GLU A 190 -27.93 19.10 -3.62
CA GLU A 190 -29.04 19.25 -4.57
C GLU A 190 -30.02 18.07 -4.51
N GLN A 191 -29.52 16.84 -4.31
CA GLN A 191 -30.37 15.66 -4.17
C GLN A 191 -31.13 15.64 -2.84
N PHE A 192 -30.53 16.16 -1.77
CA PHE A 192 -31.16 16.19 -0.45
C PHE A 192 -32.18 17.31 -0.26
N ALA A 193 -32.16 18.34 -1.11
CA ALA A 193 -33.08 19.46 -1.08
C ALA A 193 -34.56 19.05 -1.28
N ALA A 194 -34.83 17.82 -1.75
CA ALA A 194 -36.17 17.24 -1.84
C ALA A 194 -36.79 16.86 -0.47
N GLY A 195 -36.00 16.85 0.62
CA GLY A 195 -36.52 16.79 2.01
C GLY A 195 -36.67 15.40 2.64
N ASP A 196 -36.28 14.32 1.95
CA ASP A 196 -36.50 12.95 2.43
C ASP A 196 -35.39 12.38 3.35
N TYR A 197 -34.28 13.10 3.56
CA TYR A 197 -33.08 12.58 4.24
C TYR A 197 -32.53 13.47 5.38
N PRO A 198 -33.33 13.75 6.43
CA PRO A 198 -32.98 14.75 7.46
C PRO A 198 -31.65 14.45 8.19
N HIS A 199 -31.38 13.19 8.56
CA HIS A 199 -30.14 12.82 9.27
C HIS A 199 -28.89 12.89 8.39
N LEU A 200 -29.06 12.63 7.08
CA LEU A 200 -27.95 12.70 6.14
C LEU A 200 -27.57 14.17 5.87
N VAL A 201 -28.57 15.06 5.79
CA VAL A 201 -28.35 16.50 5.73
C VAL A 201 -27.67 17.02 7.00
N GLU A 202 -28.14 16.61 8.18
CA GLU A 202 -27.54 17.00 9.46
C GLU A 202 -26.06 16.60 9.52
N MET A 203 -25.75 15.35 9.17
CA MET A 203 -24.37 14.84 9.18
C MET A 203 -23.49 15.51 8.11
N ALA A 204 -24.00 15.67 6.90
CA ALA A 204 -23.27 16.29 5.80
C ALA A 204 -22.91 17.74 6.11
N THR A 205 -23.90 18.55 6.52
CA THR A 205 -23.70 19.99 6.81
C THR A 205 -23.01 20.23 8.15
N GLY A 206 -23.28 19.39 9.16
CA GLY A 206 -22.75 19.54 10.50
C GLY A 206 -21.34 18.98 10.70
N TYR A 207 -20.88 18.07 9.84
CA TYR A 207 -19.62 17.36 10.01
C TYR A 207 -18.81 17.24 8.72
N TYR A 208 -19.31 16.56 7.69
CA TYR A 208 -18.51 16.22 6.50
C TYR A 208 -18.15 17.41 5.60
N PHE A 209 -19.00 18.43 5.48
CA PHE A 209 -18.73 19.61 4.66
C PHE A 209 -18.00 20.74 5.39
N LYS A 210 -17.57 20.51 6.63
CA LYS A 210 -16.65 21.42 7.29
C LYS A 210 -15.31 21.39 6.57
N THR A 211 -14.73 22.56 6.31
CA THR A 211 -13.46 22.72 5.57
C THR A 211 -12.27 21.99 6.22
N SER A 212 -12.40 21.60 7.49
CA SER A 212 -11.37 20.88 8.25
C SER A 212 -11.56 19.36 8.28
N TYR A 213 -12.61 18.81 7.69
CA TYR A 213 -12.86 17.36 7.73
C TYR A 213 -11.94 16.62 6.75
N ASP A 214 -11.19 15.66 7.25
CA ASP A 214 -10.51 14.64 6.46
C ASP A 214 -11.06 13.28 6.87
N PHE A 215 -11.51 12.48 5.89
CA PHE A 215 -11.95 11.10 6.16
C PHE A 215 -10.86 10.29 6.86
N ALA A 216 -9.58 10.62 6.60
CA ALA A 216 -8.44 10.03 7.28
C ALA A 216 -8.53 10.04 8.81
N ASP A 217 -9.18 11.03 9.40
CA ASP A 217 -9.28 11.21 10.86
C ASP A 217 -10.14 10.13 11.52
N GLU A 218 -11.09 9.56 10.77
CA GLU A 218 -11.98 8.49 11.27
C GLU A 218 -11.23 7.19 11.55
N PHE A 219 -10.06 6.99 10.93
CA PHE A 219 -9.24 5.80 11.11
C PHE A 219 -8.71 5.68 12.53
N ASP A 220 -8.09 6.75 13.02
CA ASP A 220 -7.47 6.74 14.34
C ASP A 220 -8.53 6.69 15.43
N PHE A 221 -9.67 7.37 15.23
CA PHE A 221 -10.79 7.30 16.15
C PHE A 221 -11.32 5.87 16.30
N GLY A 222 -11.67 5.20 15.20
CA GLY A 222 -12.22 3.84 15.26
C GLY A 222 -11.20 2.81 15.74
N LEU A 223 -9.93 2.93 15.34
CA LEU A 223 -8.87 2.06 15.84
C LEU A 223 -8.67 2.21 17.35
N ASN A 224 -8.69 3.44 17.87
CA ASN A 224 -8.57 3.70 19.30
C ASN A 224 -9.75 3.08 20.07
N LEU A 225 -10.98 3.16 19.55
CA LEU A 225 -12.13 2.49 20.17
C LEU A 225 -11.94 0.97 20.24
N ILE A 226 -11.45 0.35 19.16
CA ILE A 226 -11.16 -1.09 19.12
C ILE A 226 -10.10 -1.46 20.15
N LEU A 227 -8.96 -0.75 20.16
CA LEU A 227 -7.86 -1.04 21.09
C LEU A 227 -8.27 -0.83 22.56
N ASN A 228 -9.09 0.19 22.84
CA ASN A 228 -9.64 0.42 24.18
C ASN A 228 -10.61 -0.70 24.58
N GLY A 229 -11.50 -1.13 23.68
CA GLY A 229 -12.42 -2.25 23.94
C GLY A 229 -11.66 -3.55 24.22
N LEU A 230 -10.64 -3.86 23.43
CA LEU A 230 -9.78 -5.04 23.63
C LEU A 230 -8.99 -4.99 24.95
N SER A 231 -8.69 -3.80 25.45
CA SER A 231 -8.01 -3.65 26.74
C SER A 231 -8.83 -4.18 27.90
N ASN A 232 -10.15 -4.06 27.84
CA ASN A 232 -11.04 -4.56 28.88
C ASN A 232 -11.00 -6.09 28.95
N SER A 233 -10.71 -6.76 27.84
CA SER A 233 -10.54 -8.21 27.77
C SER A 233 -9.25 -8.72 28.45
N LEU A 234 -8.27 -7.85 28.72
CA LEU A 234 -7.07 -8.19 29.50
C LEU A 234 -7.31 -8.14 31.02
N HIS A 235 -8.38 -7.48 31.45
CA HIS A 235 -8.75 -7.33 32.86
C HIS A 235 -10.21 -7.76 33.09
N PRO A 236 -10.53 -9.06 32.91
CA PRO A 236 -11.86 -9.56 33.20
C PRO A 236 -12.09 -9.55 34.72
N GLY A 237 -12.49 -8.41 35.29
CA GLY A 237 -12.88 -8.34 36.71
C GLY A 237 -12.72 -7.02 37.48
N ASN A 238 -12.88 -5.84 36.87
CA ASN A 238 -12.91 -4.57 37.62
C ASN A 238 -14.24 -3.78 37.55
N ASP A 239 -15.28 -4.37 36.98
CA ASP A 239 -16.65 -3.86 37.14
C ASP A 239 -17.29 -4.58 38.34
N SER A 240 -17.14 -3.99 39.53
CA SER A 240 -17.94 -4.26 40.72
C SER A 240 -19.04 -3.23 40.86
#